data_AF-A0A3A4WGB1-F1
#
_entry.id   AF-A0A3A4WGB1-F1
#
_cell.length_a   1.000
_cell.length_b   1.000
_cell.length_c   1.000
_cell.angle_alpha   90.00
_cell.angle_beta   90.00
_cell.angle_gamma   90.00
#
_symmetry.space_group_name_H-M   'P 1'
#
loop_
_entity.id
_entity.type
_entity.pdbx_description
1 polymer ?
#
loop_
_entity_poly.entity_id
_entity_poly.type
_entity_poly.pdbx_seq_one_letter_code
_entity_poly.pdbx_strand_id
1 'polypeptide(L)' 'MNIELITYADLESVEGSPGNFKVKIRKKARSIKEDLCTGCGACVENCPVTQIARG' A
#
# COMPACT_ATOMS: atom_id res chain seq x y z
N MET A 1 -9.46 -20.84 -2.25
CA MET A 1 -9.66 -19.43 -2.71
C MET A 1 -8.32 -18.95 -3.24
N ASN A 2 -8.27 -18.41 -4.47
CA ASN A 2 -7.04 -17.97 -5.12
C ASN A 2 -7.15 -16.48 -5.48
N ILE A 3 -6.92 -15.62 -4.49
CA ILE A 3 -7.04 -14.17 -4.61
C ILE A 3 -5.74 -13.56 -4.06
N GLU A 4 -5.14 -12.65 -4.83
CA GLU A 4 -4.02 -11.83 -4.38
C GLU A 4 -4.53 -10.43 -3.97
N LEU A 5 -4.07 -9.94 -2.81
CA LEU A 5 -4.42 -8.62 -2.29
C LEU A 5 -3.25 -7.65 -2.47
N ILE A 6 -3.42 -6.68 -3.35
CA ILE A 6 -2.45 -5.59 -3.55
C ILE A 6 -2.99 -4.32 -2.88
N THR A 7 -2.57 -4.08 -1.64
CA THR A 7 -3.06 -2.95 -0.83
C THR A 7 -2.21 -1.69 -0.98
N TYR A 8 -2.79 -0.53 -0.69
CA TYR A 8 -2.16 0.80 -0.84
C TYR A 8 -1.61 1.01 -2.26
N ALA A 9 -2.41 0.63 -3.25
CA ALA A 9 -2.04 0.69 -4.65
C ALA A 9 -3.15 1.34 -5.46
N ASP A 10 -2.74 2.03 -6.53
CA ASP A 10 -3.66 2.64 -7.49
C ASP A 10 -3.54 1.94 -8.85
N LEU A 11 -4.65 1.84 -9.56
CA LEU A 11 -4.67 1.43 -10.96
C LEU A 11 -4.20 2.60 -11.83
N GLU A 12 -3.10 2.42 -12.57
CA GLU A 12 -2.56 3.45 -13.46
C GLU A 12 -3.08 3.33 -14.90
N SER A 13 -3.14 2.11 -15.42
CA SER A 13 -3.66 1.87 -16.78
C SER A 13 -4.18 0.45 -16.95
N VAL A 14 -5.08 0.31 -17.93
CA VAL A 14 -5.57 -0.96 -18.44
C VAL A 14 -5.47 -0.92 -19.95
N GLU A 15 -4.79 -1.91 -20.52
CA GLU A 15 -4.60 -2.07 -21.96
C GLU A 15 -5.03 -3.47 -22.39
N GLY A 16 -5.33 -3.64 -23.68
CA GLY A 16 -5.69 -4.92 -24.27
C GLY A 16 -7.19 -5.10 -24.46
N SER A 17 -7.63 -6.36 -24.49
CA SER A 17 -8.99 -6.75 -24.89
C SER A 17 -9.48 -7.94 -24.07
N PRO A 18 -10.79 -8.29 -24.13
CA PRO A 18 -11.34 -9.39 -23.36
C PRO A 18 -10.51 -10.68 -23.48
N GLY A 19 -10.09 -11.22 -22.33
CA GLY A 19 -9.25 -12.42 -22.23
C GLY A 19 -7.74 -12.14 -22.18
N ASN A 20 -7.28 -10.93 -22.53
CA ASN A 20 -5.86 -10.56 -22.56
C ASN A 20 -5.66 -9.10 -22.12
N PHE A 21 -5.92 -8.82 -20.86
CA PHE A 21 -5.67 -7.50 -20.28
C PHE A 21 -4.27 -7.41 -19.69
N LYS A 22 -3.60 -6.29 -19.95
CA LYS A 22 -2.39 -5.89 -19.24
C LYS A 22 -2.72 -4.70 -18.36
N VAL A 23 -2.50 -4.86 -17.06
CA VAL A 23 -2.86 -3.87 -16.05
C VAL A 23 -1.59 -3.34 -15.40
N LYS A 24 -1.48 -2.01 -15.31
CA LYS A 24 -0.38 -1.37 -14.59
C LYS A 24 -0.91 -0.85 -13.26
N ILE A 25 -0.30 -1.33 -12.17
CA ILE A 25 -0.67 -0.96 -10.81
C ILE A 25 0.53 -0.29 -10.15
N ARG A 26 0.31 0.86 -9.52
CA ARG A 26 1.32 1.53 -8.69
C ARG A 26 1.10 1.17 -7.24
N LYS A 27 1.97 0.35 -6.68
CA LYS A 27 2.05 0.14 -5.22
C LYS A 27 2.76 1.35 -4.60
N LYS A 28 2.05 2.11 -3.76
CA LYS A 28 2.63 3.28 -3.08
C LYS A 28 3.64 2.82 -2.03
N ALA A 29 4.73 3.55 -1.88
CA ALA A 29 5.71 3.29 -0.84
C ALA A 29 5.11 3.61 0.52
N ARG A 30 5.04 2.62 1.42
CA ARG A 30 4.68 2.84 2.83
C ARG A 30 5.84 3.43 3.64
N SER A 31 7.04 3.46 3.05
CA SER A 31 8.30 3.82 3.72
C SER A 31 8.62 2.91 4.92
N ILE A 32 8.22 1.64 4.84
CA ILE A 32 8.47 0.58 5.82
C ILE A 32 8.77 -0.73 5.08
N LYS A 33 9.56 -1.61 5.68
CA LYS A 33 9.70 -3.00 5.23
C LYS A 33 8.49 -3.80 5.71
N GLU A 34 7.54 -4.06 4.81
CA GLU A 34 6.24 -4.68 5.12
C GLU A 34 6.36 -6.07 5.75
N ASP A 35 7.34 -6.85 5.30
CA ASP A 35 7.66 -8.20 5.77
C ASP A 35 8.20 -8.23 7.21
N LEU A 36 8.78 -7.12 7.68
CA LEU A 36 9.30 -6.98 9.04
C LEU A 36 8.35 -6.22 9.98
N CYS A 37 7.31 -5.59 9.44
CA CYS A 37 6.37 -4.79 10.23
C CYS A 37 5.38 -5.71 10.96
N THR A 38 5.35 -5.63 12.28
CA THR A 38 4.43 -6.41 13.12
C THR A 38 3.13 -5.67 13.46
N GLY A 39 3.02 -4.38 13.07
CA GLY A 39 1.88 -3.54 13.42
C GLY A 39 1.82 -3.12 14.89
N CYS A 40 2.93 -3.20 15.64
CA CYS A 40 2.94 -2.93 17.08
C CYS A 40 2.69 -1.46 17.50
N GLY A 41 2.77 -0.50 16.57
CA GLY A 41 2.51 0.92 16.86
C GLY A 41 3.66 1.70 17.51
N ALA A 42 4.76 1.04 17.93
CA ALA A 42 5.89 1.71 18.59
C ALA A 42 6.53 2.84 17.76
N CYS A 43 6.48 2.77 16.43
CA CYS A 43 6.96 3.83 15.56
C CYS A 43 6.13 5.13 15.67
N VAL A 44 4.84 5.01 16.00
CA VAL A 44 3.93 6.15 16.19
C VAL A 44 4.17 6.80 17.54
N GLU A 45 4.32 6.01 18.61
CA GLU A 45 4.58 6.50 19.97
C GLU A 45 5.89 7.29 20.07
N ASN A 46 6.93 6.82 19.38
CA ASN A 46 8.26 7.42 19.40
C ASN A 46 8.47 8.47 18.31
N CYS A 47 7.42 8.82 17.56
CA CYS A 47 7.54 9.77 16.47
C CYS A 47 7.82 11.18 17.03
N PRO A 48 8.98 11.81 16.73
CA PRO A 48 9.30 13.14 17.25
C PRO A 48 8.48 14.25 16.58
N VAL A 49 7.79 13.92 15.48
CA VAL A 49 6.81 14.81 14.85
C VAL A 49 5.47 14.60 15.52
N THR A 50 5.06 15.56 16.35
CA THR A 50 3.70 15.59 16.88
C THR A 50 2.74 15.84 15.73
N GLN A 51 1.91 14.85 15.42
CA GLN A 51 0.73 15.04 14.58
C GLN A 51 -0.11 16.15 15.23
N ILE A 52 -0.21 17.32 14.60
CA ILE A 52 -1.35 18.20 14.86
C ILE A 52 -2.55 17.33 14.50
N ALA A 53 -3.34 16.94 15.50
CA ALA A 53 -4.53 16.15 15.31
C ALA A 53 -5.36 16.80 14.20
N ARG A 54 -5.37 16.17 13.01
CA ARG A 54 -6.49 16.33 12.12
C ARG A 54 -7.62 15.57 12.80
N GLY A 55 -8.49 16.35 13.45
CA GLY A 55 -9.79 15.86 13.89
C GLY A 55 -10.57 15.25 12.73
#